data_AF-A0AA95H812-F1
#
_entry.id   AF-A0AA95H812-F1
#
_cell.length_a   1.000
_cell.length_b   1.000
_cell.length_c   1.000
_cell.angle_alpha   90.00
_cell.angle_beta   90.00
_cell.angle_gamma   90.00
#
_symmetry.space_group_name_H-M   'P 1'
#
loop_
_entity.id
_entity.type
_entity.pdbx_description
1 polymer ?
#
loop_
_entity_poly.entity_id
_entity_poly.type
_entity_poly.pdbx_seq_one_letter_code
_entity_poly.pdbx_strand_id
1 'polypeptide(L)'
;MHNTTELWPHADYYQQVEHLRQLIGQPLYIVEINSTEINAGVRFSDKALTLLAIVDFPRPDPYRQLCPHILILDDGRGINLGRIARITINTAFVAKADDLVFINQDFVDNVLFAPRTLSKAFIHQTSQLLLAQIFGKMPDKLLANATSQESSSDR
;
A
#
# COMPACT_ATOMS: atom_id res chain seq x y z
N MET A 1 -22.98 -3.81 -10.80
CA MET A 1 -22.99 -3.42 -9.38
C MET A 1 -21.59 -3.72 -8.84
N HIS A 2 -20.72 -2.70 -8.80
CA HIS A 2 -19.36 -2.86 -8.29
C HIS A 2 -19.42 -2.97 -6.77
N ASN A 3 -19.01 -4.12 -6.22
CA ASN A 3 -18.87 -4.34 -4.79
C ASN A 3 -17.95 -3.25 -4.20
N THR A 4 -18.55 -2.27 -3.55
CA THR A 4 -17.87 -1.18 -2.85
C THR A 4 -17.51 -1.58 -1.40
N THR A 5 -17.66 -2.86 -1.08
CA THR A 5 -17.63 -3.40 0.29
C THR A 5 -16.21 -3.68 0.81
N GLU A 6 -15.15 -3.48 0.02
CA GLU A 6 -13.83 -4.03 0.39
C GLU A 6 -12.68 -3.06 0.08
N LEU A 7 -12.90 -1.76 0.29
CA LEU A 7 -11.84 -0.77 0.02
C LEU A 7 -10.95 -0.47 1.23
N TRP A 8 -11.26 -1.01 2.42
CA TRP A 8 -10.52 -0.64 3.63
C TRP A 8 -10.75 -1.53 4.83
N PRO A 9 -9.73 -1.59 5.69
CA PRO A 9 -8.82 -2.72 5.75
C PRO A 9 -9.58 -4.02 6.09
N HIS A 10 -9.08 -5.14 5.60
CA HIS A 10 -9.59 -6.46 5.95
C HIS A 10 -9.62 -6.67 7.47
N ALA A 11 -10.52 -7.52 7.99
CA ALA A 11 -10.70 -7.70 9.44
C ALA A 11 -9.39 -8.04 10.17
N ASP A 12 -8.50 -8.77 9.50
CA ASP A 12 -7.19 -9.19 10.00
C ASP A 12 -6.24 -8.01 10.24
N TYR A 13 -6.42 -6.88 9.57
CA TYR A 13 -5.60 -5.69 9.74
C TYR A 13 -5.65 -5.17 11.18
N TYR A 14 -6.85 -5.01 11.74
CA TYR A 14 -6.99 -4.48 13.09
C TYR A 14 -6.45 -5.46 14.13
N GLN A 15 -6.59 -6.76 13.90
CA GLN A 15 -5.96 -7.78 14.75
C GLN A 15 -4.42 -7.69 14.70
N GLN A 16 -3.84 -7.52 13.52
CA GLN A 16 -2.41 -7.31 13.35
C GLN A 16 -1.93 -6.00 14.01
N VAL A 17 -2.73 -4.93 13.94
CA VAL A 17 -2.42 -3.66 14.64
C VAL A 17 -2.42 -3.86 16.15
N GLU A 18 -3.41 -4.55 16.71
CA GLU A 18 -3.43 -4.84 18.15
C GLU A 18 -2.27 -5.72 18.58
N HIS A 19 -1.88 -6.71 17.76
CA HIS A 19 -0.67 -7.48 18.01
C HIS A 19 0.60 -6.59 17.98
N LEU A 20 0.71 -5.68 17.01
CA LEU A 20 1.82 -4.70 16.98
C LEU A 20 1.83 -3.79 18.22
N ARG A 21 0.68 -3.40 18.77
CA ARG A 21 0.62 -2.59 20.01
C ARG A 21 1.26 -3.33 21.19
N GLN A 22 1.16 -4.66 21.25
CA GLN A 22 1.80 -5.47 22.30
C GLN A 22 3.34 -5.51 22.18
N LEU A 23 3.88 -5.11 21.03
CA LEU A 23 5.32 -5.09 20.74
C LEU A 23 5.95 -3.70 20.88
N ILE A 24 5.22 -2.71 21.39
CA ILE A 24 5.81 -1.41 21.72
C ILE A 24 6.96 -1.61 22.71
N GLY A 25 8.12 -1.01 22.40
CA GLY A 25 9.39 -1.17 23.11
C GLY A 25 10.25 -2.32 22.60
N GLN A 26 9.78 -3.13 21.65
CA GLN A 26 10.52 -4.27 21.10
C GLN A 26 11.17 -3.94 19.74
N PRO A 27 12.31 -4.59 19.40
CA PRO A 27 12.91 -4.49 18.08
C PRO A 27 12.07 -5.21 17.04
N LEU A 28 11.89 -4.57 15.88
CA LEU A 28 11.17 -5.12 14.72
C LEU A 28 12.02 -5.00 13.46
N TYR A 29 11.86 -5.94 12.55
CA TYR A 29 12.38 -5.88 11.20
C TYR A 29 11.27 -5.50 10.23
N ILE A 30 11.52 -4.46 9.44
CA ILE A 30 10.50 -3.85 8.58
C ILE A 30 10.93 -3.99 7.12
N VAL A 31 10.01 -4.51 6.30
CA VAL A 31 10.12 -4.50 4.84
C VAL A 31 9.25 -3.38 4.31
N GLU A 32 9.89 -2.33 3.80
CA GLU A 32 9.19 -1.14 3.31
C GLU A 32 8.83 -1.28 1.83
N ILE A 33 7.69 -0.69 1.45
CA ILE A 33 7.23 -0.60 0.08
C ILE A 33 7.81 0.67 -0.54
N ASN A 34 8.65 0.50 -1.56
CA ASN A 34 9.15 1.58 -2.39
C ASN A 34 8.36 1.59 -3.71
N SER A 35 7.22 2.27 -3.70
CA SER A 35 6.47 2.56 -4.92
C SER A 35 6.99 3.84 -5.56
N THR A 36 7.65 3.72 -6.70
CA THR A 36 7.81 4.83 -7.65
C THR A 36 6.64 4.86 -8.62
N GLU A 37 6.48 5.97 -9.33
CA GLU A 37 5.46 6.20 -10.36
C GLU A 37 5.36 5.10 -11.43
N ILE A 38 6.43 4.34 -11.64
CA ILE A 38 6.57 3.34 -12.71
C ILE A 38 7.02 1.95 -12.22
N ASN A 39 7.55 1.86 -10.99
CA ASN A 39 8.04 0.60 -10.42
C ASN A 39 7.65 0.49 -8.95
N ALA A 40 7.00 -0.62 -8.58
CA ALA A 40 6.87 -1.03 -7.19
C ALA A 40 7.99 -2.01 -6.83
N GLY A 41 8.77 -1.63 -5.82
CA GLY A 41 9.80 -2.47 -5.21
C GLY A 41 9.61 -2.54 -3.71
N VAL A 42 10.40 -3.40 -3.06
CA VAL A 42 10.47 -3.48 -1.60
C VAL A 42 11.90 -3.25 -1.15
N ARG A 43 12.05 -2.58 -0.01
CA ARG A 43 13.33 -2.40 0.67
C ARG A 43 13.37 -3.32 1.87
N PHE A 44 14.27 -4.29 1.81
CA PHE A 44 14.63 -5.10 2.97
C PHE A 44 15.75 -4.38 3.74
N SER A 45 15.63 -4.34 5.06
CA SER A 45 16.71 -3.92 5.94
C SER A 45 16.97 -5.04 6.94
N ASP A 46 18.26 -5.31 7.19
CA ASP A 46 18.75 -6.16 8.28
C ASP A 46 18.81 -5.42 9.62
N LYS A 47 18.56 -4.11 9.63
CA LYS A 47 18.54 -3.30 10.83
C LYS A 47 17.20 -3.47 11.54
N ALA A 48 17.27 -3.94 12.78
CA ALA A 48 16.12 -3.90 13.68
C ALA A 48 15.87 -2.45 14.15
N LEU A 49 14.60 -2.05 14.18
CA LEU A 49 14.14 -0.74 14.65
C LEU A 49 13.17 -0.95 15.81
N THR A 50 13.35 -0.20 16.89
CA THR A 50 12.46 -0.32 18.06
C THR A 50 11.15 0.40 17.79
N LEU A 51 10.03 -0.29 18.00
CA LEU A 51 8.71 0.32 17.91
C LEU A 51 8.45 1.19 19.14
N LEU A 52 8.31 2.50 18.95
CA LEU A 52 8.06 3.43 20.05
C LEU A 52 6.57 3.70 20.27
N ALA A 53 5.79 3.78 19.19
CA ALA A 53 4.34 4.02 19.28
C ALA A 53 3.62 3.62 17.99
N ILE A 54 2.29 3.45 18.12
CA ILE A 54 1.37 3.34 16.99
C ILE A 54 0.31 4.43 17.16
N VAL A 55 0.22 5.32 16.19
CA VAL A 55 -0.68 6.48 16.23
C VAL A 55 -1.67 6.43 15.09
N ASP A 56 -2.85 6.99 15.32
CA ASP A 56 -3.87 7.09 14.28
C ASP A 56 -3.43 8.13 13.24
N PHE A 57 -3.64 7.81 11.97
CA PHE A 57 -3.38 8.70 10.85
C PHE A 57 -4.65 9.51 10.54
N PRO A 58 -4.61 10.84 10.59
CA PRO A 58 -5.82 11.67 10.58
C PRO A 58 -6.53 11.74 9.23
N ARG A 59 -5.88 11.32 8.14
CA ARG A 59 -6.41 11.41 6.77
C ARG A 59 -6.07 10.13 6.01
N PRO A 60 -6.57 8.97 6.46
CA PRO A 60 -6.31 7.73 5.74
C PRO A 60 -6.87 7.89 4.31
N ASP A 61 -6.24 7.26 3.34
CA ASP A 61 -6.64 7.26 1.91
C ASP A 61 -6.23 5.91 1.28
N PRO A 62 -7.16 5.03 0.89
CA PRO A 62 -6.85 3.68 0.47
C PRO A 62 -6.24 3.67 -0.94
N TYR A 63 -6.67 4.59 -1.81
CA TYR A 63 -6.12 4.78 -3.16
C TYR A 63 -4.66 5.23 -3.13
N ARG A 64 -4.23 5.85 -2.03
CA ARG A 64 -2.85 6.31 -1.82
C ARG A 64 -2.02 5.40 -0.91
N GLN A 65 -2.57 4.24 -0.53
CA GLN A 65 -1.94 3.31 0.42
C GLN A 65 -1.62 4.00 1.76
N LEU A 66 -2.53 4.87 2.21
CA LEU A 66 -2.44 5.54 3.51
C LEU A 66 -3.43 4.84 4.46
N CYS A 67 -2.93 3.88 5.21
CA CYS A 67 -3.70 3.18 6.23
C CYS A 67 -4.01 4.08 7.43
N PRO A 68 -4.98 3.69 8.29
CA PRO A 68 -5.37 4.46 9.47
C PRO A 68 -4.32 4.56 10.58
N HIS A 69 -3.15 3.91 10.47
CA HIS A 69 -2.13 3.95 11.52
C HIS A 69 -0.72 4.19 10.97
N ILE A 70 0.09 4.87 11.79
CA ILE A 70 1.52 5.13 11.60
C ILE A 70 2.29 4.47 12.75
N LEU A 71 3.40 3.82 12.41
CA LEU A 71 4.42 3.38 13.36
C LEU A 71 5.43 4.50 13.61
N ILE A 72 5.79 4.72 14.87
CA ILE A 72 6.88 5.61 15.28
C ILE A 72 8.06 4.75 15.70
N LEU A 73 9.24 5.01 15.14
CA LEU A 73 10.44 4.20 15.31
C LEU A 73 11.56 4.98 16.02
N ASP A 74 12.51 4.26 16.61
CA ASP A 74 13.65 4.82 17.37
C ASP A 74 14.68 5.59 16.54
N ASP A 75 14.66 5.43 15.21
CA ASP A 75 15.44 6.24 14.28
C ASP A 75 14.81 7.60 13.95
N GLY A 76 13.70 7.93 14.63
CA GLY A 76 12.97 9.20 14.49
C GLY A 76 11.97 9.22 13.33
N ARG A 77 11.77 8.10 12.62
CA ARG A 77 10.84 8.02 11.49
C ARG A 77 9.42 7.66 11.94
N GLY A 78 8.45 8.22 11.22
CA GLY A 78 7.06 7.78 11.21
C GLY A 78 6.74 7.09 9.88
N ILE A 79 6.31 5.83 9.90
CA ILE A 79 5.98 5.07 8.68
C ILE A 79 4.51 4.64 8.72
N ASN A 80 3.75 5.00 7.69
CA ASN A 80 2.36 4.56 7.55
C ASN A 80 2.30 3.05 7.25
N LEU A 81 1.42 2.31 7.91
CA LEU A 81 1.31 0.85 7.72
C LEU A 81 1.01 0.44 6.26
N GLY A 82 0.35 1.29 5.47
CA GLY A 82 0.12 1.04 4.05
C GLY A 82 1.39 1.09 3.20
N ARG A 83 2.49 1.60 3.75
CA ARG A 83 3.83 1.63 3.13
C ARG A 83 4.75 0.53 3.64
N ILE A 84 4.23 -0.41 4.42
CA ILE A 84 4.96 -1.56 4.92
C ILE A 84 4.40 -2.80 4.25
N ALA A 85 5.28 -3.62 3.68
CA ALA A 85 4.89 -4.90 3.09
C ALA A 85 4.77 -5.97 4.19
N ARG A 86 5.71 -5.96 5.14
CA ARG A 86 5.85 -6.97 6.17
C ARG A 86 6.58 -6.47 7.40
N ILE A 87 6.21 -6.97 8.58
CA ILE A 87 6.93 -6.78 9.85
C ILE A 87 7.18 -8.13 10.50
N THR A 88 8.41 -8.34 10.97
CA THR A 88 8.82 -9.54 11.70
C THR A 88 9.59 -9.19 12.97
N ILE A 89 9.59 -10.09 13.96
CA ILE A 89 10.24 -9.86 15.28
C ILE A 89 11.64 -10.45 15.40
N ASN A 90 11.89 -11.68 14.92
CA ASN A 90 13.16 -12.38 15.18
C ASN A 90 14.10 -12.41 13.98
N THR A 91 13.58 -12.20 12.77
CA THR A 91 14.29 -12.49 11.53
C THR A 91 14.00 -11.43 10.46
N ALA A 92 15.06 -10.85 9.87
CA ALA A 92 14.90 -9.78 8.87
C ALA A 92 14.37 -10.28 7.52
N PHE A 93 14.89 -11.43 7.06
CA PHE A 93 14.72 -11.87 5.67
C PHE A 93 13.72 -13.02 5.53
N VAL A 94 13.72 -13.97 6.46
CA VAL A 94 12.86 -15.16 6.43
C VAL A 94 11.61 -14.90 7.25
N ALA A 95 10.42 -14.89 6.65
CA ALA A 95 9.18 -14.87 7.43
C ALA A 95 8.75 -16.30 7.74
N LYS A 96 9.09 -16.78 8.93
CA LYS A 96 8.35 -17.90 9.53
C LYS A 96 7.00 -17.37 10.00
N ALA A 97 5.95 -18.20 9.94
CA ALA A 97 4.60 -17.78 10.33
C ALA A 97 4.56 -17.20 11.76
N ASP A 98 5.32 -17.80 12.67
CA ASP A 98 5.39 -17.37 14.09
C ASP A 98 6.13 -16.04 14.29
N ASP A 99 6.98 -15.64 13.33
CA ASP A 99 7.73 -14.38 13.38
C ASP A 99 6.98 -13.23 12.69
N LEU A 100 5.91 -13.54 11.94
CA LEU A 100 5.17 -12.58 11.13
C LEU A 100 4.10 -11.87 11.97
N VAL A 101 4.28 -10.57 12.18
CA VAL A 101 3.35 -9.78 13.00
C VAL A 101 2.39 -8.97 12.14
N PHE A 102 2.88 -8.50 10.99
CA PHE A 102 2.09 -7.73 10.04
C PHE A 102 2.45 -8.10 8.61
N ILE A 103 1.44 -8.24 7.77
CA ILE A 103 1.56 -8.40 6.33
C ILE A 103 0.50 -7.56 5.62
N ASN A 104 0.93 -6.81 4.61
CA ASN A 104 0.02 -6.12 3.72
C ASN A 104 -0.36 -7.06 2.57
N GLN A 105 -1.38 -7.89 2.81
CA GLN A 105 -1.80 -8.94 1.89
C GLN A 105 -2.21 -8.37 0.52
N ASP A 106 -2.94 -7.26 0.51
CA ASP A 106 -3.36 -6.59 -0.73
C ASP A 106 -2.18 -6.15 -1.58
N PHE A 107 -1.12 -5.59 -0.97
CA PHE A 107 0.10 -5.23 -1.70
C PHE A 107 0.86 -6.46 -2.19
N VAL A 108 0.95 -7.50 -1.36
CA VAL A 108 1.66 -8.73 -1.70
C VAL A 108 1.01 -9.40 -2.91
N ASP A 109 -0.30 -9.56 -2.89
CA ASP A 109 -1.03 -10.29 -3.94
C ASP A 109 -1.16 -9.45 -5.23
N ASN A 110 -1.44 -8.15 -5.11
CA ASN A 110 -1.72 -7.31 -6.29
C ASN A 110 -0.50 -6.57 -6.86
N VAL A 111 0.62 -6.51 -6.12
CA VAL A 111 1.77 -5.67 -6.54
C VAL A 111 3.09 -6.45 -6.58
N LEU A 112 3.35 -7.33 -5.61
CA LEU A 112 4.56 -8.17 -5.62
C LEU A 112 4.40 -9.41 -6.52
N PHE A 113 3.24 -10.08 -6.49
CA PHE A 113 3.00 -11.33 -7.23
C PHE A 113 2.06 -11.22 -8.43
N ALA A 114 1.42 -10.06 -8.66
CA ALA A 114 0.66 -9.85 -9.88
C ALA A 114 1.58 -10.06 -11.10
N PRO A 115 1.16 -10.86 -12.10
CA PRO A 115 1.96 -11.09 -13.29
C PRO A 115 2.22 -9.74 -13.95
N ARG A 116 3.48 -9.31 -13.93
CA ARG A 116 3.95 -8.08 -14.58
C ARG A 116 3.82 -8.22 -16.10
N THR A 117 2.61 -8.13 -16.62
CA THR A 117 2.41 -7.68 -17.99
C THR A 117 2.44 -6.17 -17.96
N LEU A 118 3.66 -5.62 -18.08
CA LEU A 118 3.91 -4.28 -18.60
C LEU A 118 3.35 -4.21 -20.04
N SER A 119 2.04 -4.33 -20.20
CA SER A 119 1.40 -4.06 -21.46
C SER A 119 1.59 -2.57 -21.72
N LYS A 120 1.88 -2.20 -22.97
CA LYS A 120 2.03 -0.80 -23.38
C LYS A 120 0.82 0.05 -22.93
N ALA A 121 -0.37 -0.56 -22.87
CA ALA A 121 -1.59 0.06 -22.40
C ALA A 121 -1.52 0.47 -20.92
N PHE A 122 -0.98 -0.37 -20.04
CA PHE A 122 -0.88 -0.08 -18.60
C PHE A 122 0.13 1.04 -18.30
N ILE A 123 1.29 1.03 -18.98
CA ILE A 123 2.28 2.10 -18.88
C ILE A 123 1.69 3.43 -19.37
N HIS A 124 0.99 3.40 -20.51
CA HIS A 124 0.36 4.58 -21.08
C HIS A 124 -0.70 5.18 -20.14
N GLN A 125 -1.57 4.34 -19.58
CA GLN A 125 -2.62 4.77 -18.65
C GLN A 125 -2.05 5.36 -17.35
N THR A 126 -1.02 4.73 -16.78
CA THR A 126 -0.35 5.21 -15.56
C THR A 126 0.39 6.52 -15.82
N SER A 127 1.09 6.64 -16.95
CA SER A 127 1.78 7.88 -17.35
C SER A 127 0.80 9.02 -17.57
N GLN A 128 -0.36 8.76 -18.18
CA GLN A 128 -1.39 9.78 -18.37
C GLN A 128 -1.98 10.26 -17.05
N LEU A 129 -2.22 9.36 -16.09
CA LEU A 129 -2.75 9.73 -14.76
C LEU A 129 -1.76 10.57 -13.96
N LEU A 130 -0.47 10.22 -14.00
CA LEU A 130 0.59 10.99 -13.34
C LEU A 130 0.80 12.37 -13.95
N LEU A 131 0.85 12.44 -15.29
CA LEU A 131 0.92 13.72 -15.99
C LEU A 131 -0.32 14.56 -15.68
N ALA A 132 -1.52 13.97 -15.62
CA ALA A 132 -2.74 14.68 -15.25
C ALA A 132 -2.67 15.25 -13.81
N GLN A 133 -2.08 14.52 -12.86
CA GLN A 133 -1.84 15.02 -11.50
C GLN A 133 -0.82 16.17 -11.48
N ILE A 134 0.30 16.03 -12.19
CA ILE A 134 1.34 17.09 -12.30
C ILE A 134 0.76 18.36 -12.95
N PHE A 135 -0.14 18.21 -13.91
CA PHE A 135 -0.81 19.32 -14.60
C PHE A 135 -2.14 19.75 -13.96
N GLY A 136 -2.51 19.21 -12.78
CA GLY A 136 -3.70 19.63 -12.01
C GLY A 136 -5.06 19.32 -12.65
N LYS A 137 -5.14 18.37 -13.59
CA LYS A 137 -6.40 17.94 -14.21
C LYS A 137 -6.96 16.70 -13.49
N MET A 138 -8.05 16.88 -12.74
CA MET A 138 -8.71 15.79 -12.01
C MET A 138 -9.33 14.71 -12.93
N PRO A 139 -9.40 13.43 -12.50
CA PRO A 139 -9.78 12.29 -13.34
C PRO A 139 -11.26 12.21 -13.73
N ASP A 140 -12.14 12.99 -13.09
CA ASP A 140 -13.59 12.91 -13.28
C ASP A 140 -14.07 13.22 -14.71
N LYS A 141 -13.24 13.88 -15.52
CA LYS A 141 -13.61 14.22 -16.91
C LYS A 141 -13.29 13.16 -17.95
N LEU A 142 -12.48 12.15 -17.64
CA LEU A 142 -12.12 11.12 -18.63
C LEU A 142 -13.06 9.92 -18.62
N LEU A 143 -13.67 9.60 -17.48
CA LEU A 143 -14.67 8.52 -17.37
C LEU A 143 -16.03 8.90 -18.01
N ALA A 144 -16.39 10.19 -18.01
CA ALA A 144 -17.60 10.68 -18.68
C ALA A 144 -17.50 10.67 -20.22
N ASN A 145 -16.30 10.79 -20.77
CA ASN A 145 -16.10 10.79 -22.22
C ASN A 145 -16.04 9.36 -22.81
N ALA A 146 -15.59 8.37 -22.03
CA ALA A 146 -15.59 6.97 -22.47
C ALA A 146 -17.01 6.39 -22.61
N THR A 147 -17.95 6.81 -21.74
CA THR A 147 -19.35 6.37 -21.79
C THR A 147 -20.17 7.06 -22.88
N SER A 148 -19.65 8.13 -23.50
CA SER A 148 -20.34 8.89 -24.55
C SER A 148 -19.98 8.43 -25.98
N GLN A 149 -18.99 7.56 -26.15
CA GLN A 149 -18.56 7.09 -27.48
C GLN A 149 -19.15 5.73 -27.90
N GLU A 150 -19.85 5.01 -27.02
CA GLU A 150 -20.49 3.72 -27.37
C GLU A 150 -21.94 3.84 -27.89
N SER A 151 -22.53 5.04 -27.91
CA SER A 151 -23.93 5.22 -28.33
C SER A 151 -24.13 5.87 -29.70
N SER A 152 -23.10 5.98 -30.54
CA SER A 152 -23.24 6.56 -31.89
C SER A 152 -22.44 5.80 -32.95
N SER A 153 -22.82 4.56 -33.22
CA SER A 153 -22.52 3.90 -34.49
C SER A 153 -23.58 2.85 -34.81
N ASP A 154 -24.79 3.32 -35.09
CA ASP A 154 -25.77 2.54 -35.86
C ASP A 154 -26.64 3.52 -36.65
N ARG A 155 -26.21 3.80 -37.89
CA ARG A 155 -27.01 4.10 -39.10
C ARG A 155 -26.11 4.46 -40.27
#